data_AF-A0A3M2Y1X6-F1
#
_entry.id   AF-A0A3M2Y1X6-F1
#
_cell.length_a   1.000
_cell.length_b   1.000
_cell.length_c   1.000
_cell.angle_alpha   90.00
_cell.angle_beta   90.00
_cell.angle_gamma   90.00
#
_symmetry.space_group_name_H-M   'P 1'
#
loop_
_entity.id
_entity.type
_entity.pdbx_description
1 polymer ?
#
loop_
_entity_poly.entity_id
_entity_poly.type
_entity_poly.pdbx_seq_one_letter_code
_entity_poly.pdbx_strand_id
1 'polypeptide(L)' 'PTNHLDLEMRLALTMALQEFGGAVLVVSHDRHLLKSTTDDFLLVADGRVQEFDGDLDDYTRWLADYRLRNA' A
#
# COMPACT_ATOMS: atom_id res chain seq x y z
N PRO A 1 12.75 -2.47 3.23
CA PRO A 1 13.62 -2.67 4.40
C PRO A 1 12.81 -2.64 5.71
N THR A 2 12.07 -3.70 6.01
CA THR A 2 11.26 -3.85 7.23
C THR A 2 12.07 -4.46 8.37
N ASN A 3 13.29 -3.98 8.54
CA ASN A 3 14.22 -4.53 9.53
C ASN A 3 14.07 -3.77 10.85
N HIS A 4 13.48 -4.43 11.85
CA HIS A 4 13.44 -4.02 13.27
C HIS A 4 12.73 -2.70 13.64
N LEU A 5 11.54 -2.43 13.10
CA LEU A 5 10.64 -1.43 13.69
C LEU A 5 9.73 -2.12 14.70
N ASP A 6 10.08 -2.01 15.99
CA ASP A 6 9.19 -2.36 17.10
C ASP A 6 7.82 -1.69 16.90
N LEU A 7 6.75 -2.36 17.31
CA LEU A 7 5.35 -1.95 17.13
C LEU A 7 5.10 -0.46 17.43
N GLU A 8 5.81 0.08 18.41
CA GLU A 8 5.76 1.47 18.85
C GLU A 8 6.29 2.45 17.78
N MET A 9 7.38 2.12 17.09
CA MET A 9 7.90 2.97 16.01
C MET A 9 7.01 2.93 14.77
N ARG A 10 6.29 1.82 14.52
CA ARG A 10 5.29 1.76 13.45
C ARG A 10 4.09 2.65 13.74
N LEU A 11 3.64 2.67 14.99
CA LEU A 11 2.57 3.55 15.44
C LEU A 11 3.00 5.02 15.33
N ALA A 12 4.19 5.36 15.82
CA ALA A 12 4.75 6.71 15.71
C ALA A 12 4.90 7.16 14.25
N LEU A 13 5.37 6.26 13.37
CA LEU A 13 5.46 6.54 11.93
C LEU A 13 4.08 6.75 11.31
N THR A 14 3.11 5.92 11.66
CA THR A 14 1.73 6.05 11.16
C THR A 14 1.14 7.40 11.56
N MET A 15 1.29 7.78 12.83
CA MET A 15 0.80 9.07 13.34
C MET A 15 1.52 10.25 12.68
N ALA A 16 2.85 10.17 12.54
CA ALA A 16 3.63 11.22 11.88
C ALA A 16 3.26 11.40 10.40
N LEU A 17 2.97 10.29 9.70
CA LEU A 17 2.50 10.32 8.32
C LEU A 17 1.08 10.88 8.20
N GLN A 18 0.19 10.56 9.14
CA GLN A 18 -1.17 11.12 9.19
C GLN A 18 -1.18 12.62 9.50
N GLU A 19 -0.23 13.12 10.29
CA GLU A 19 -0.11 14.55 10.64
C GLU A 19 0.68 15.36 9.60
N PHE A 20 1.32 14.69 8.63
CA PHE A 20 2.10 15.36 7.60
C PHE A 20 1.18 16.03 6.56
N GLY A 21 1.13 17.36 6.56
CA GLY A 21 0.29 18.15 5.63
C GLY A 21 0.77 18.20 4.17
N GLY A 22 1.66 17.29 3.75
CA GLY A 22 2.17 17.20 2.38
C GLY A 22 1.83 15.86 1.73
N ALA A 23 2.14 15.71 0.44
CA ALA A 23 1.95 14.43 -0.25
C ALA A 23 3.05 13.43 0.12
N VAL A 24 2.68 12.19 0.40
CA VAL A 24 3.61 11.09 0.72
C VAL A 24 3.37 9.94 -0.25
N LEU A 25 4.46 9.43 -0.85
CA LEU A 25 4.45 8.18 -1.61
C LEU A 25 5.01 7.05 -0.73
N VAL A 26 4.15 6.09 -0.38
CA VAL A 26 4.51 4.95 0.46
C VAL A 26 4.58 3.67 -0.36
N VAL A 27 5.71 2.96 -0.27
CA VAL A 27 5.86 1.61 -0.86
C VAL A 27 6.19 0.64 0.26
N SER A 28 5.24 -0.27 0.54
CA SER A 28 5.35 -1.26 1.61
C SER A 28 4.73 -2.59 1.21
N HIS A 29 5.15 -3.66 1.87
CA HIS A 29 4.44 -4.96 1.83
C HIS A 29 3.53 -5.17 3.05
N ASP A 30 3.52 -4.23 4.00
CA ASP A 30 2.69 -4.30 5.18
C ASP A 30 1.29 -3.75 4.89
N ARG A 31 0.31 -4.65 4.84
CA ARG A 31 -1.09 -4.33 4.57
C ARG A 31 -1.68 -3.39 5.62
N HIS A 32 -1.30 -3.53 6.89
CA HIS A 32 -1.85 -2.72 7.95
C HIS A 32 -1.37 -1.27 7.85
N LEU A 33 -0.06 -1.09 7.60
CA LEU A 33 0.51 0.24 7.39
C LEU A 33 -0.12 0.95 6.19
N LEU A 34 -0.25 0.25 5.05
CA LEU A 34 -0.88 0.82 3.86
C LEU A 34 -2.30 1.28 4.17
N LYS A 35 -3.12 0.38 4.74
CA LYS A 35 -4.52 0.70 5.08
C LYS A 35 -4.68 1.86 6.08
N SER A 36 -3.68 2.11 6.94
CA SER A 36 -3.76 3.16 7.95
C SER A 36 -3.15 4.50 7.52
N THR A 37 -2.33 4.54 6.47
CA THR A 37 -1.53 5.73 6.09
C THR A 37 -1.79 6.25 4.68
N THR A 38 -2.43 5.48 3.80
CA THR A 38 -2.67 5.89 2.42
C THR A 38 -4.15 6.12 2.16
N ASP A 39 -4.48 7.25 1.55
CA ASP A 39 -5.82 7.59 1.11
C ASP A 39 -6.16 6.93 -0.24
N ASP A 40 -5.19 6.90 -1.16
CA ASP A 40 -5.34 6.37 -2.51
C ASP A 40 -4.34 5.23 -2.79
N PHE A 41 -4.77 4.27 -3.61
CA PHE A 41 -3.90 3.19 -4.08
C PHE A 41 -3.55 3.39 -5.56
N LEU A 42 -2.29 3.13 -5.91
CA LEU A 42 -1.81 3.08 -7.29
C LEU A 42 -1.41 1.66 -7.65
N LEU A 43 -2.04 1.12 -8.69
CA LEU A 43 -1.75 -0.19 -9.25
C LEU A 43 -0.72 -0.07 -10.37
N VAL A 44 0.36 -0.84 -10.24
CA VAL A 44 1.41 -0.93 -11.26
C VAL A 44 1.36 -2.31 -11.91
N ALA A 45 0.91 -2.37 -13.17
CA ALA A 45 0.74 -3.60 -13.93
C ALA A 45 0.88 -3.33 -15.44
N ASP A 46 1.29 -4.32 -16.23
CA ASP A 46 1.41 -4.22 -17.70
C ASP A 46 2.24 -3.00 -18.19
N GLY A 47 3.25 -2.60 -17.41
CA GLY A 47 4.09 -1.43 -17.71
C GLY A 47 3.37 -0.09 -17.57
N ARG A 48 2.21 -0.05 -16.93
CA ARG A 48 1.41 1.15 -16.67
C ARG A 48 1.14 1.32 -15.17
N VAL A 49 0.89 2.56 -14.77
CA VAL A 49 0.42 2.93 -13.44
C VAL A 49 -0.98 3.49 -13.57
N GLN A 50 -1.92 3.01 -12.77
CA GLN A 50 -3.31 3.45 -12.75
C GLN A 50 -3.79 3.59 -11.31
N GLU A 51 -4.72 4.51 -11.08
CA GLU A 51 -5.43 4.59 -9.80
C GLU A 51 -6.24 3.32 -9.56
N PHE A 52 -6.27 2.89 -8.32
CA PHE A 52 -6.95 1.68 -7.88
C PHE A 52 -7.97 2.05 -6.80
N ASP A 53 -9.23 2.17 -7.22
CA ASP A 53 -10.35 2.54 -6.35
C ASP A 53 -10.80 1.40 -5.40
N GLY A 54 -10.12 0.26 -5.41
CA GLY A 54 -10.40 -0.89 -4.56
C GLY A 54 -9.56 -0.90 -3.28
N ASP A 55 -9.92 -1.78 -2.34
CA ASP A 55 -9.12 -2.01 -1.15
C ASP A 55 -8.05 -3.10 -1.33
N LEU A 56 -7.33 -3.43 -0.26
CA LEU A 56 -6.30 -4.48 -0.30
C LEU A 56 -6.88 -5.90 -0.54
N ASP A 57 -8.16 -6.14 -0.25
CA ASP A 57 -8.82 -7.40 -0.56
C ASP A 57 -9.22 -7.46 -2.05
N ASP A 58 -9.69 -6.34 -2.62
CA ASP A 58 -9.87 -6.18 -4.07
C ASP A 58 -8.56 -6.39 -4.82
N TYR A 59 -7.46 -5.82 -4.32
CA TYR A 59 -6.14 -6.02 -4.91
C TYR A 59 -5.74 -7.50 -4.91
N THR A 60 -6.07 -8.23 -3.84
CA THR A 60 -5.78 -9.67 -3.74
C THR A 60 -6.56 -10.47 -4.79
N ARG A 61 -7.84 -10.13 -5.02
CA ARG A 61 -8.66 -10.71 -6.10
C ARG A 61 -8.09 -10.37 -7.47
N TRP A 62 -7.79 -9.09 -7.72
CA TRP A 62 -7.19 -8.63 -8.97
C TRP A 62 -5.88 -9.36 -9.28
N LEU A 63 -5.03 -9.59 -8.27
CA LEU A 63 -3.75 -10.27 -8.43
C LEU A 63 -3.93 -11.74 -8.83
N ALA A 64 -4.94 -12.43 -8.31
CA ALA A 64 -5.26 -13.80 -8.72
C ALA A 64 -5.67 -13.86 -10.19
N ASP A 65 -6.58 -12.98 -10.62
CA ASP A 65 -7.05 -12.88 -12.00
C ASP A 65 -5.94 -12.44 -12.96
N TYR A 66 -5.07 -11.52 -12.53
CA TYR A 66 -3.91 -11.07 -13.30
C TYR A 66 -2.92 -12.21 -13.56
N ARG A 67 -2.65 -13.04 -12.54
CA ARG A 67 -1.78 -14.22 -12.71
C ARG A 67 -2.39 -15.27 -13.63
N LEU A 68 -3.70 -15.47 -13.59
CA LEU A 68 -4.40 -16.41 -14.49
C LEU A 68 -4.34 -15.96 -15.96
N ARG A 69 -4.39 -14.65 -16.23
CA ARG A 69 -4.34 -14.10 -17.60
C ARG A 69 -2.93 -14.12 -18.20
N ASN A 70 -1.90 -14.12 -17.36
CA ASN A 70 -0.49 -14.07 -17.76
C ASN A 70 0.24 -15.42 -17.64
N ALA A 71 -0.50 -16.50 -17.35
CA ALA A 71 -0.02 -17.87 -17.38
C ALA A 71 -0.38 -18.53 -18.72
#